data_AF-C7Z440-F1
#
_entry.id   AF-C7Z440-F1
#
_cell.length_a   1.000
_cell.length_b   1.000
_cell.length_c   1.000
_cell.angle_alpha   90.00
_cell.angle_beta   90.00
_cell.angle_gamma   90.00
#
_symmetry.space_group_name_H-M   'P 1'
#
loop_
_entity.id
_entity.type
_entity.pdbx_description
1 polymer ?
#
loop_
_entity_poly.entity_id
_entity_poly.type
_entity_poly.pdbx_seq_one_letter_code
_entity_poly.pdbx_strand_id
1 'polypeptide(L)'
;MFTFRQLIHCCLIDMRLLHTTKIAVVEFIGVPPSYAILSHRWEDEEVTLRDLENGRSKQKKGHPKQKKGYEKLQGSCALASSEGFEYIWIDTCCIDKSSSAELSEAINSMFQWYQDAKVCYAFLSDVSKSTRVPTTSRQDLRKITASQWFTRGWTLQELIAPRAVHFYSQEWVYLGSRNDAAEAIQLATGISTRALLGQDLLSISIYQRMQWASARTTTRPEDMAYCLLGIFDVNIPLLYGEGKKKAFQRLQEEILRKSTDLSLFLWKIPRSTGQGPDLEFRGLLAEDPSWFAPRGFHGFEESPRRSISSITSLQDTAIGITNKGISVRWTIMPVPTDPAGTLHFAMLAGTGDTTGGIVIQRLDQEATQFCRVLSDEVIWFDRRGKKIVFRSHELLGDPERLLNVSLDSGPRSFYVSPHFGSANKPSLPGVGFSFTQHKCIEGKPRLKDFWAEIEGASVEFYQDLGSEIPTWVARFRPEQISELFQTSRRTGASKALGALAISVKARTSHGTYMYKVKRDHCVVVGVDILPQTVIGTTNTFLQPWIVNTDEASPEAAVRDVDYHLEPGMWREADVGEGDCRCSLRKLTRVSGLWYDIRIILEGEWDD
;
A
#
# COMPACT_ATOMS: atom_id res chain seq x y z
N MET A 1 27.80 30.17 -15.20
CA MET A 1 26.39 30.61 -15.29
C MET A 1 25.58 29.62 -14.47
N PHE A 2 25.32 29.95 -13.21
CA PHE A 2 24.64 29.04 -12.27
C PHE A 2 23.15 28.94 -12.66
N THR A 3 22.62 27.73 -12.78
CA THR A 3 21.19 27.51 -13.05
C THR A 3 20.34 27.99 -11.88
N PHE A 4 19.19 28.60 -12.17
CA PHE A 4 18.24 29.19 -11.21
C PHE A 4 17.87 28.28 -10.01
N ARG A 5 18.01 26.94 -10.14
CA ARG A 5 17.83 25.96 -9.05
C ARG A 5 18.90 26.05 -7.94
N GLN A 6 20.14 26.45 -8.22
CA GLN A 6 21.18 26.58 -7.19
C GLN A 6 21.05 27.86 -6.35
N LEU A 7 20.33 28.88 -6.85
CA LEU A 7 20.15 30.15 -6.13
C LEU A 7 18.99 30.11 -5.11
N ILE A 8 18.02 29.20 -5.28
CA ILE A 8 16.87 29.07 -4.38
C ILE A 8 17.17 28.12 -3.20
N HIS A 9 18.26 27.34 -3.25
CA HIS A 9 18.71 26.48 -2.15
C HIS A 9 19.78 27.14 -1.24
N CYS A 10 19.97 28.45 -1.34
CA CYS A 10 20.61 29.25 -0.28
C CYS A 10 19.56 29.67 0.78
N CYS A 11 18.70 28.74 1.20
CA CYS A 11 18.02 28.90 2.48
C CYS A 11 19.10 29.04 3.55
N LEU A 12 18.89 29.96 4.49
CA LEU A 12 19.74 30.18 5.64
C LEU A 12 19.90 28.85 6.39
N ILE A 13 20.95 28.09 6.09
CA ILE A 13 21.30 26.91 6.88
C ILE A 13 21.81 27.49 8.20
N ASP A 14 21.03 27.30 9.25
CA ASP A 14 21.52 27.44 10.62
C ASP A 14 22.15 26.10 11.00
N MET A 15 23.49 26.11 11.13
CA MET A 15 24.25 24.92 11.47
C MET A 15 25.27 25.24 12.54
N ARG A 16 25.31 24.38 13.55
CA ARG A 16 26.36 24.40 14.57
C ARG A 16 27.46 23.41 14.23
N LEU A 17 28.70 23.87 14.30
CA LEU A 17 29.91 23.04 14.13
C LEU A 17 30.78 23.11 15.38
N LEU A 18 31.48 22.03 15.69
CA LEU A 18 32.44 21.97 16.78
C LEU A 18 33.82 22.36 16.26
N HIS A 19 34.42 23.40 16.85
CA HIS A 19 35.80 23.77 16.56
C HIS A 19 36.75 22.71 17.13
N THR A 20 37.59 22.13 16.27
CA THR A 20 38.40 20.94 16.58
C THR A 20 39.46 21.19 17.66
N THR A 21 40.14 22.33 17.62
CA THR A 21 41.15 22.69 18.64
C THR A 21 40.54 23.25 19.93
N LYS A 22 39.52 24.11 19.82
CA LYS A 22 38.94 24.82 20.98
C LYS A 22 37.92 23.97 21.74
N ILE A 23 37.41 22.89 21.13
CA ILE A 23 36.30 22.06 21.64
C ILE A 23 35.14 22.97 22.06
N ALA A 24 34.75 23.84 21.13
CA ALA A 24 33.72 24.85 21.33
C ALA A 24 32.78 24.87 20.13
N VAL A 25 31.47 24.86 20.39
CA VAL A 25 30.46 24.95 19.34
C VAL A 25 30.40 26.38 18.82
N VAL A 26 30.30 26.51 17.49
CA VAL A 26 30.18 27.76 16.74
C VAL A 26 28.98 27.64 15.81
N GLU A 27 28.14 28.67 15.80
CA GLU A 27 26.95 28.75 14.96
C GLU A 27 27.27 29.48 13.65
N PHE A 28 26.75 28.95 12.55
CA PHE A 28 26.94 29.49 11.21
C PHE A 28 25.57 29.69 10.56
N ILE A 29 25.34 30.91 10.07
CA ILE A 29 24.16 31.27 9.31
C ILE A 29 24.56 31.40 7.84
N GLY A 30 23.95 30.60 6.97
CA GLY A 30 24.19 30.63 5.52
C GLY A 30 25.12 29.51 5.06
N VAL A 31 26.18 29.83 4.32
CA VAL A 31 27.10 28.80 3.79
C VAL A 31 28.13 28.43 4.87
N PRO A 32 28.12 27.18 5.39
CA PRO A 32 29.09 26.78 6.40
C PRO A 32 30.51 26.67 5.82
N PRO A 33 31.56 26.79 6.65
CA PRO A 33 32.94 26.51 6.25
C PRO A 33 33.10 25.02 5.86
N SER A 34 34.26 24.63 5.32
CA SER A 34 34.53 23.21 5.11
C SER A 34 34.65 22.48 6.46
N TYR A 35 33.95 21.36 6.61
CA TYR A 35 33.94 20.55 7.83
C TYR A 35 34.07 19.06 7.55
N ALA A 36 34.58 18.33 8.54
CA ALA A 36 34.44 16.88 8.65
C ALA A 36 33.16 16.53 9.42
N ILE A 37 32.65 15.31 9.28
CA ILE A 37 31.47 14.86 10.02
C ILE A 37 31.73 13.54 10.74
N LEU A 38 31.26 13.39 11.97
CA LEU A 38 31.36 12.14 12.71
C LEU A 38 30.09 11.31 12.52
N SER A 39 30.27 10.05 12.17
CA SER A 39 29.25 9.01 12.22
C SER A 39 29.61 8.03 13.33
N HIS A 40 28.70 7.81 14.27
CA HIS A 40 28.96 6.92 15.42
C HIS A 40 27.67 6.36 16.00
N ARG A 41 27.79 5.26 16.76
CA ARG A 41 26.71 4.79 17.62
C ARG A 41 26.81 5.53 18.95
N TRP A 42 25.67 6.01 19.43
CA TRP A 42 25.59 6.57 20.78
C TRP A 42 25.83 5.46 21.80
N GLU A 43 26.70 5.76 22.74
CA GLU A 43 27.05 4.92 23.88
C GLU A 43 26.68 5.63 25.17
N ASP A 44 26.99 5.01 26.31
CA ASP A 44 26.73 5.62 27.60
C ASP A 44 27.58 6.87 27.80
N GLU A 45 26.97 7.92 28.35
CA GLU A 45 27.62 9.19 28.69
C GLU A 45 28.24 9.93 27.47
N GLU A 46 27.48 10.08 26.38
CA GLU A 46 27.88 11.00 25.31
C GLU A 46 28.00 12.45 25.82
N VAL A 47 28.95 13.19 25.22
CA VAL A 47 29.05 14.63 25.40
C VAL A 47 27.97 15.30 24.54
N THR A 48 27.15 16.11 25.17
CA THR A 48 26.05 16.84 24.53
C THR A 48 26.39 18.32 24.34
N LEU A 49 25.64 19.03 23.49
CA LEU A 49 25.72 20.48 23.35
C LEU A 49 25.72 21.19 24.71
N ARG A 50 24.75 20.86 25.57
CA ARG A 50 24.60 21.47 26.89
C ARG A 50 25.81 21.23 27.79
N ASP A 51 26.46 20.07 27.69
CA ASP A 51 27.68 19.81 28.46
C ASP A 51 28.80 20.76 28.03
N LEU A 52 28.96 20.99 26.72
CA LEU A 52 29.98 21.89 26.18
C LEU A 52 29.71 23.35 26.54
N GLU A 53 28.45 23.77 26.57
CA GLU A 53 28.04 25.10 27.01
C GLU A 53 28.28 25.29 28.52
N ASN A 54 27.89 24.31 29.34
CA ASN A 54 28.03 24.34 30.79
C ASN A 54 29.49 24.16 31.26
N GLY A 55 30.31 23.42 30.49
CA GLY A 55 31.73 23.20 30.75
C GLY A 55 32.59 24.47 30.71
N ARG A 56 32.02 25.60 30.28
CA ARG A 56 32.63 26.94 30.41
C ARG A 56 32.53 27.50 31.83
N SER A 57 31.64 26.97 32.67
CA SER A 57 31.48 27.34 34.08
C SER A 57 32.47 26.57 34.96
N LYS A 58 33.07 27.23 35.96
CA LYS A 58 34.09 26.65 36.88
C LYS A 58 33.57 25.54 37.82
N GLN A 59 32.34 25.05 37.64
CA GLN A 59 31.77 24.01 38.50
C GLN A 59 32.29 22.60 38.13
N LYS A 60 32.67 21.82 39.15
CA LYS A 60 33.34 20.53 39.01
C LYS A 60 32.43 19.32 38.75
N LYS A 61 31.11 19.41 38.97
CA LYS A 61 30.17 18.28 38.80
C LYS A 61 29.51 18.34 37.42
N GLY A 62 29.59 17.25 36.65
CA GLY A 62 28.98 17.14 35.33
C GLY A 62 29.80 17.76 34.18
N HIS A 63 31.11 17.95 34.39
CA HIS A 63 31.99 18.52 33.37
C HIS A 63 32.18 17.54 32.19
N PRO A 64 32.20 18.00 30.92
CA PRO A 64 32.34 17.12 29.74
C PRO A 64 33.46 16.09 29.86
N LYS A 65 34.62 16.54 30.34
CA LYS A 65 35.84 15.73 30.58
C LYS A 65 35.66 14.51 31.48
N GLN A 66 34.59 14.42 32.26
CA GLN A 66 34.32 13.30 33.16
C GLN A 66 33.47 12.21 32.50
N LYS A 67 32.91 12.49 31.33
CA LYS A 67 32.04 11.56 30.60
C LYS A 67 32.86 10.60 29.75
N LYS A 68 32.44 9.33 29.67
CA LYS A 68 33.08 8.32 28.81
C LYS A 68 33.16 8.75 27.34
N GLY A 69 32.11 9.38 26.81
CA GLY A 69 32.09 9.86 25.42
C GLY A 69 33.09 10.98 25.11
N TYR A 70 33.75 11.57 26.12
CA TYR A 70 34.70 12.65 25.91
C TYR A 70 35.96 12.21 25.15
N GLU A 71 36.44 10.99 25.37
CA GLU A 71 37.59 10.45 24.62
C GLU A 71 37.27 10.32 23.13
N LYS A 72 36.05 9.87 22.79
CA LYS A 72 35.55 9.82 21.41
C LYS A 72 35.46 11.21 20.79
N LEU A 73 34.94 12.19 21.53
CA LEU A 73 34.91 13.58 21.08
C LEU A 73 36.33 14.12 20.81
N GLN A 74 37.27 13.89 21.73
CA GLN A 74 38.65 14.36 21.56
C GLN A 74 39.34 13.67 20.38
N GLY A 75 39.18 12.36 20.22
CA GLY A 75 39.76 11.61 19.11
C GLY A 75 39.23 12.08 17.76
N SER A 76 37.91 12.31 17.63
CA SER A 76 37.31 12.85 16.41
C SER A 76 37.81 14.25 16.07
N CYS A 77 37.93 15.13 17.07
CA CYS A 77 38.48 16.48 16.89
C CYS A 77 39.97 16.45 16.51
N ALA A 78 40.77 15.61 17.17
CA ALA A 78 42.19 15.45 16.88
C ALA A 78 42.42 14.93 15.46
N LEU A 79 41.64 13.93 15.04
CA LEU A 79 41.66 13.39 13.68
C LEU A 79 41.31 14.48 12.65
N ALA A 80 40.17 15.16 12.82
CA ALA A 80 39.75 16.25 11.94
C ALA A 80 40.81 17.35 11.83
N SER A 81 41.37 17.80 12.97
CA SER A 81 42.42 18.81 12.99
C SER A 81 43.70 18.35 12.30
N SER A 82 44.07 17.07 12.44
CA SER A 82 45.25 16.51 11.77
C SER A 82 45.11 16.44 10.25
N GLU A 83 43.88 16.33 9.75
CA GLU A 83 43.54 16.37 8.32
C GLU A 83 43.24 17.79 7.81
N GLY A 84 43.43 18.83 8.64
CA GLY A 84 43.30 20.24 8.26
C GLY A 84 41.89 20.81 8.39
N PHE A 85 40.95 20.10 9.03
CA PHE A 85 39.61 20.62 9.31
C PHE A 85 39.58 21.41 10.62
N GLU A 86 39.26 22.69 10.55
CA GLU A 86 39.02 23.53 11.73
C GLU A 86 37.70 23.17 12.45
N TYR A 87 36.76 22.60 11.70
CA TYR A 87 35.41 22.30 12.17
C TYR A 87 35.02 20.84 11.91
N ILE A 88 34.35 20.24 12.88
CA ILE A 88 33.70 18.94 12.77
C ILE A 88 32.25 19.02 13.20
N TRP A 89 31.34 18.34 12.50
CA TRP A 89 29.96 18.17 12.95
C TRP A 89 29.80 16.85 13.71
N ILE A 90 29.16 16.92 14.88
CA ILE A 90 28.84 15.76 15.72
C ILE A 90 27.42 15.94 16.24
N ASP A 91 26.49 15.05 15.89
CA ASP A 91 25.06 15.18 16.19
C ASP A 91 24.74 15.40 17.68
N THR A 92 25.52 14.81 18.58
CA THR A 92 25.37 14.98 20.04
C THR A 92 25.73 16.39 20.51
N CYS A 93 26.68 17.04 19.84
CA CYS A 93 27.22 18.34 20.20
C CYS A 93 26.63 19.49 19.38
N CYS A 94 26.15 19.19 18.17
CA CYS A 94 25.75 20.18 17.16
C CYS A 94 24.24 20.34 17.02
N ILE A 95 23.44 19.49 17.65
CA ILE A 95 21.96 19.59 17.64
C ILE A 95 21.49 19.85 19.08
N ASP A 96 20.62 20.85 19.27
CA ASP A 96 19.89 21.03 20.51
C ASP A 96 18.68 20.10 20.51
N LYS A 97 18.90 18.91 21.08
CA LYS A 97 17.87 17.88 21.21
C LYS A 97 16.76 18.27 22.20
N SER A 98 16.90 19.40 22.91
CA SER A 98 15.87 19.92 23.80
C SER A 98 14.87 20.86 23.11
N SER A 99 15.24 21.42 21.97
CA SER A 99 14.34 22.15 21.09
C SER A 99 13.73 21.19 20.08
N SER A 100 12.42 20.93 20.19
CA SER A 100 11.72 20.06 19.23
C SER A 100 11.70 20.64 17.82
N ALA A 101 11.65 21.97 17.70
CA ALA A 101 11.73 22.68 16.43
C ALA A 101 13.09 22.43 15.76
N GLU A 102 14.18 22.68 16.49
CA GLU A 102 15.53 22.47 15.96
C GLU A 102 15.80 20.99 15.65
N LEU A 103 15.38 20.08 16.52
CA LEU A 103 15.52 18.64 16.27
C LEU A 103 14.81 18.22 14.97
N SER A 104 13.62 18.79 14.71
CA SER A 104 12.87 18.53 13.48
C SER A 104 13.59 19.09 12.25
N GLU A 105 14.09 20.31 12.31
CA GLU A 105 14.88 20.93 11.23
C GLU A 105 16.16 20.14 10.96
N ALA A 106 16.86 19.74 12.03
CA ALA A 106 18.09 18.97 11.96
C ALA A 106 17.90 17.60 11.32
N ILE A 107 16.87 16.85 11.71
CA ILE A 107 16.58 15.54 11.11
C ILE A 107 16.21 15.67 9.63
N ASN A 108 15.45 16.70 9.25
CA ASN A 108 15.11 16.95 7.86
C ASN A 108 16.32 17.43 7.02
N SER A 109 17.37 17.96 7.66
CA SER A 109 18.58 18.48 7.00
C SER A 109 19.77 17.52 7.09
N MET A 110 19.70 16.49 7.94
CA MET A 110 20.85 15.65 8.30
C MET A 110 21.50 15.00 7.08
N PHE A 111 20.69 14.50 6.14
CA PHE A 111 21.21 13.90 4.91
C PHE A 111 22.06 14.89 4.10
N GLN A 112 21.58 16.13 3.95
CA GLN A 112 22.31 17.19 3.26
C GLN A 112 23.61 17.53 3.99
N TRP A 113 23.59 17.62 5.32
CA TRP A 113 24.79 17.86 6.12
C TRP A 113 25.85 16.76 5.98
N TYR A 114 25.43 15.48 5.87
CA TYR A 114 26.35 14.39 5.55
C TYR A 114 26.86 14.46 4.11
N GLN A 115 26.02 14.86 3.16
CA GLN A 115 26.38 14.99 1.75
C GLN A 115 27.39 16.13 1.48
N ASP A 116 27.26 17.24 2.20
CA ASP A 116 28.11 18.44 2.04
C ASP A 116 29.44 18.36 2.82
N ALA A 117 29.51 17.48 3.82
CA ALA A 117 30.75 17.21 4.55
C ALA A 117 31.87 16.77 3.60
N LYS A 118 33.11 17.21 3.88
CA LYS A 118 34.27 16.83 3.06
C LYS A 118 34.67 15.36 3.27
N VAL A 119 34.51 14.87 4.48
CA VAL A 119 34.75 13.48 4.86
C VAL A 119 33.88 13.11 6.05
N CYS A 120 33.35 11.89 6.02
CA CYS A 120 32.67 11.27 7.14
C CYS A 120 33.58 10.26 7.83
N TYR A 121 33.89 10.48 9.11
CA TYR A 121 34.60 9.51 9.94
C TYR A 121 33.57 8.59 10.59
N ALA A 122 33.54 7.32 10.19
CA ALA A 122 32.70 6.29 10.78
C ALA A 122 33.47 5.59 11.90
N PHE A 123 33.12 5.91 13.15
CA PHE A 123 33.75 5.34 14.35
C PHE A 123 33.06 4.03 14.74
N LEU A 124 33.82 2.93 14.69
CA LEU A 124 33.37 1.58 15.00
C LEU A 124 33.85 1.18 16.41
N SER A 125 33.03 1.48 17.41
CA SER A 125 33.40 1.28 18.82
C SER A 125 33.52 -0.19 19.24
N ASP A 126 32.99 -1.12 18.45
CA ASP A 126 33.04 -2.57 18.68
C ASP A 126 34.14 -3.28 17.87
N VAL A 127 35.08 -2.52 17.27
CA VAL A 127 36.21 -3.05 16.50
C VAL A 127 37.53 -2.59 17.13
N SER A 128 38.42 -3.53 17.47
CA SER A 128 39.71 -3.26 18.16
C SER A 128 40.95 -3.44 17.26
N LYS A 129 42.02 -2.70 17.60
CA LYS A 129 43.37 -2.70 17.01
C LYS A 129 44.12 -4.05 16.98
N SER A 130 43.83 -5.01 17.87
CA SER A 130 44.45 -6.37 17.85
C SER A 130 44.19 -7.11 16.54
N THR A 131 43.16 -6.68 15.83
CA THR A 131 42.97 -6.91 14.41
C THR A 131 44.06 -6.19 13.62
N ARG A 132 45.28 -6.76 13.57
CA ARG A 132 46.27 -6.33 12.58
C ARG A 132 45.57 -6.46 11.22
N VAL A 133 45.25 -5.34 10.58
CA VAL A 133 44.89 -5.27 9.16
C VAL A 133 46.14 -4.80 8.42
N PRO A 134 47.19 -5.63 8.24
CA PRO A 134 48.07 -5.41 7.13
C PRO A 134 47.35 -5.97 5.91
N THR A 135 47.21 -5.13 4.90
CA THR A 135 46.80 -5.45 3.53
C THR A 135 45.30 -5.54 3.26
N THR A 136 44.97 -5.11 2.04
CA THR A 136 43.74 -5.14 1.24
C THR A 136 43.09 -6.53 1.10
N SER A 137 43.25 -7.41 2.09
CA SER A 137 42.66 -8.75 2.09
C SER A 137 41.14 -8.65 2.28
N ARG A 138 40.38 -9.38 1.45
CA ARG A 138 38.91 -9.44 1.54
C ARG A 138 38.40 -9.92 2.92
N GLN A 139 39.21 -10.67 3.67
CA GLN A 139 38.81 -11.19 4.99
C GLN A 139 38.86 -10.11 6.07
N ASP A 140 39.77 -9.13 5.96
CA ASP A 140 39.88 -8.06 6.95
C ASP A 140 38.79 -7.01 6.80
N LEU A 141 38.38 -6.70 5.57
CA LEU A 141 37.27 -5.79 5.29
C LEU A 141 35.92 -6.33 5.78
N ARG A 142 35.76 -7.65 5.94
CA ARG A 142 34.56 -8.25 6.55
C ARG A 142 34.39 -7.90 8.02
N LYS A 143 35.47 -7.56 8.72
CA LYS A 143 35.42 -7.18 10.14
C LYS A 143 34.78 -5.81 10.33
N ILE A 144 34.95 -4.90 9.34
CA ILE A 144 34.23 -3.62 9.29
C ILE A 144 32.72 -3.89 9.24
N THR A 145 32.27 -4.76 8.32
CA THR A 145 30.84 -5.06 8.13
C THR A 145 30.21 -5.89 9.24
N ALA A 146 31.02 -6.53 10.09
CA ALA A 146 30.55 -7.23 11.28
C ALA A 146 30.20 -6.27 12.45
N SER A 147 30.63 -5.01 12.37
CA SER A 147 30.29 -4.00 13.36
C SER A 147 28.77 -3.78 13.42
N GLN A 148 28.27 -3.60 14.63
CA GLN A 148 26.91 -3.18 14.91
C GLN A 148 26.59 -1.78 14.33
N TRP A 149 27.57 -1.03 13.85
CA TRP A 149 27.33 0.21 13.10
C TRP A 149 26.45 -0.04 11.88
N PHE A 150 26.60 -1.18 11.18
CA PHE A 150 25.81 -1.54 10.01
C PHE A 150 24.37 -1.95 10.31
N THR A 151 24.02 -2.18 11.59
CA THR A 151 22.67 -2.59 12.01
C THR A 151 21.84 -1.44 12.56
N ARG A 152 22.41 -0.24 12.75
CA ARG A 152 21.68 0.95 13.22
C ARG A 152 20.94 1.62 12.07
N GLY A 153 19.72 2.13 12.29
CA GLY A 153 18.93 2.79 11.25
C GLY A 153 19.60 4.04 10.68
N TRP A 154 19.97 4.98 11.55
CA TRP A 154 20.55 6.28 11.18
C TRP A 154 21.85 6.17 10.37
N THR A 155 22.69 5.17 10.65
CA THR A 155 23.96 4.99 9.93
C THR A 155 23.79 4.63 8.46
N LEU A 156 22.56 4.32 7.99
CA LEU A 156 22.29 4.11 6.58
C LEU A 156 22.52 5.38 5.76
N GLN A 157 21.93 6.51 6.17
CA GLN A 157 22.18 7.78 5.48
C GLN A 157 23.61 8.26 5.68
N GLU A 158 24.23 7.97 6.82
CA GLU A 158 25.63 8.29 7.11
C GLU A 158 26.59 7.47 6.23
N LEU A 159 26.17 6.29 5.78
CA LEU A 159 26.90 5.48 4.81
C LEU A 159 26.72 5.97 3.37
N ILE A 160 25.52 6.41 3.00
CA ILE A 160 25.11 6.68 1.62
C ILE A 160 25.37 8.14 1.21
N ALA A 161 24.99 9.10 2.05
CA ALA A 161 24.99 10.51 1.72
C ALA A 161 26.40 11.10 1.49
N PRO A 162 27.42 10.81 2.34
CA PRO A 162 28.73 11.43 2.18
C PRO A 162 29.45 11.02 0.90
N ARG A 163 30.25 11.94 0.36
CA ARG A 163 31.14 11.65 -0.79
C ARG A 163 32.29 10.74 -0.40
N ALA A 164 32.80 10.87 0.82
CA ALA A 164 33.89 10.05 1.36
C ALA A 164 33.53 9.57 2.77
N VAL A 165 33.71 8.26 3.02
CA VAL A 165 33.50 7.64 4.33
C VAL A 165 34.74 6.81 4.67
N HIS A 166 35.35 7.11 5.82
CA HIS A 166 36.54 6.45 6.35
C HIS A 166 36.20 5.75 7.67
N PHE A 167 36.50 4.46 7.78
CA PHE A 167 36.22 3.67 8.97
C PHE A 167 37.39 3.71 9.95
N TYR A 168 37.10 3.90 11.23
CA TYR A 168 38.08 3.90 12.32
C TYR A 168 37.67 2.94 13.43
N SER A 169 38.66 2.27 14.03
CA SER A 169 38.47 1.41 15.20
C SER A 169 38.16 2.22 16.47
N GLN A 170 37.83 1.53 17.56
CA GLN A 170 37.64 2.16 18.87
C GLN A 170 38.88 2.94 19.36
N GLU A 171 40.08 2.57 18.90
CA GLU A 171 41.36 3.24 19.18
C GLU A 171 41.76 4.29 18.12
N TRP A 172 40.82 4.73 17.28
CA TRP A 172 41.05 5.69 16.19
C TRP A 172 42.08 5.25 15.15
N VAL A 173 42.21 3.94 14.94
CA VAL A 173 43.05 3.38 13.86
C VAL A 173 42.25 3.31 12.57
N TYR A 174 42.79 3.84 11.48
CA TYR A 174 42.16 3.75 10.15
C TYR A 174 42.05 2.30 9.68
N LEU A 175 40.84 1.88 9.28
CA LEU A 175 40.52 0.52 8.86
C LEU A 175 40.32 0.39 7.34
N GLY A 176 40.06 1.49 6.64
CA GLY A 176 39.78 1.53 5.20
C GLY A 176 38.66 2.49 4.85
N SER A 177 38.43 2.73 3.55
CA SER A 177 37.31 3.55 3.07
C SER A 177 36.08 2.70 2.70
N ARG A 178 34.91 3.35 2.57
CA ARG A 178 33.72 2.74 1.96
C ARG A 178 33.99 2.20 0.57
N ASN A 179 34.84 2.85 -0.21
CA ASN A 179 35.17 2.42 -1.57
C ASN A 179 36.00 1.12 -1.53
N ASP A 180 36.97 1.04 -0.63
CA ASP A 180 37.78 -0.19 -0.44
C ASP A 180 36.91 -1.36 0.06
N ALA A 181 35.98 -1.07 0.97
CA ALA A 181 35.09 -2.05 1.56
C ALA A 181 33.81 -2.33 0.73
N ALA A 182 33.65 -1.75 -0.46
CA ALA A 182 32.37 -1.72 -1.16
C ALA A 182 31.80 -3.13 -1.47
N GLU A 183 32.66 -4.08 -1.88
CA GLU A 183 32.24 -5.47 -2.12
C GLU A 183 31.76 -6.15 -0.81
N ALA A 184 32.47 -5.93 0.29
CA ALA A 184 32.10 -6.50 1.59
C ALA A 184 30.79 -5.89 2.10
N ILE A 185 30.62 -4.57 1.98
CA ILE A 185 29.41 -3.85 2.36
C ILE A 185 28.22 -4.33 1.53
N GLN A 186 28.39 -4.51 0.21
CA GLN A 186 27.34 -5.06 -0.65
C GLN A 186 26.90 -6.45 -0.18
N LEU A 187 27.84 -7.33 0.15
CA LEU A 187 27.51 -8.67 0.65
C LEU A 187 26.77 -8.63 1.98
N ALA A 188 27.15 -7.73 2.89
CA ALA A 188 26.54 -7.63 4.22
C ALA A 188 25.17 -6.93 4.24
N THR A 189 24.95 -5.97 3.34
CA THR A 189 23.80 -5.04 3.42
C THR A 189 22.86 -5.10 2.21
N GLY A 190 23.30 -5.69 1.09
CA GLY A 190 22.59 -5.64 -0.19
C GLY A 190 22.71 -4.30 -0.92
N ILE A 191 23.39 -3.29 -0.38
CA ILE A 191 23.62 -2.01 -1.05
C ILE A 191 24.64 -2.23 -2.18
N SER A 192 24.24 -1.97 -3.42
CA SER A 192 25.13 -2.19 -4.56
C SER A 192 26.40 -1.34 -4.48
N THR A 193 27.51 -1.85 -5.00
CA THR A 193 28.76 -1.08 -5.15
C THR A 193 28.53 0.25 -5.88
N ARG A 194 27.66 0.28 -6.89
CA ARG A 194 27.32 1.52 -7.62
C ARG A 194 26.66 2.56 -6.72
N ALA A 195 25.72 2.16 -5.87
CA ALA A 195 25.12 3.05 -4.86
C ALA A 195 26.17 3.57 -3.86
N LEU A 196 27.07 2.71 -3.38
CA LEU A 196 28.17 3.09 -2.49
C LEU A 196 29.19 4.03 -3.16
N LEU A 197 29.32 3.98 -4.48
CA LEU A 197 30.22 4.83 -5.25
C LEU A 197 29.53 6.11 -5.77
N GLY A 198 28.35 6.45 -5.25
CA GLY A 198 27.67 7.72 -5.52
C GLY A 198 26.74 7.70 -6.74
N GLN A 199 26.20 6.54 -7.13
CA GLN A 199 25.07 6.48 -8.06
C GLN A 199 23.91 7.34 -7.55
N ASP A 200 23.24 8.05 -8.46
CA ASP A 200 22.03 8.81 -8.15
C ASP A 200 20.95 7.91 -7.53
N LEU A 201 20.47 8.27 -6.34
CA LEU A 201 19.45 7.53 -5.60
C LEU A 201 18.11 7.49 -6.33
N LEU A 202 17.79 8.52 -7.13
CA LEU A 202 16.54 8.55 -7.91
C LEU A 202 16.53 7.49 -9.03
N SER A 203 17.71 7.03 -9.46
CA SER A 203 17.84 5.94 -10.42
C SER A 203 17.69 4.54 -9.80
N ILE A 204 17.57 4.46 -8.48
CA ILE A 204 17.45 3.22 -7.70
C ILE A 204 16.00 3.10 -7.23
N SER A 205 15.41 1.92 -7.45
CA SER A 205 14.00 1.72 -7.13
C SER A 205 13.72 1.85 -5.64
N ILE A 206 12.48 2.24 -5.31
CA ILE A 206 12.01 2.35 -3.93
C ILE A 206 12.17 1.01 -3.21
N TYR A 207 11.85 -0.11 -3.87
CA TYR A 207 12.05 -1.45 -3.30
C TYR A 207 13.50 -1.65 -2.81
N GLN A 208 14.48 -1.34 -3.66
CA GLN A 208 15.89 -1.52 -3.32
C GLN A 208 16.33 -0.58 -2.20
N ARG A 209 15.88 0.68 -2.22
CA ARG A 209 16.17 1.64 -1.14
C ARG A 209 15.55 1.22 0.19
N MET A 210 14.31 0.70 0.19
CA MET A 210 13.64 0.14 1.37
C MET A 210 14.36 -1.10 1.91
N GLN A 211 14.87 -1.94 1.01
CA GLN A 211 15.64 -3.14 1.37
C GLN A 211 16.88 -2.81 2.20
N TRP A 212 17.55 -1.67 1.96
CA TRP A 212 18.73 -1.26 2.73
C TRP A 212 18.46 -1.04 4.23
N ALA A 213 17.19 -0.83 4.57
CA ALA A 213 16.70 -0.66 5.94
C ALA A 213 16.17 -1.98 6.55
N SER A 214 16.01 -3.05 5.78
CA SER A 214 15.25 -4.25 6.18
C SER A 214 15.85 -5.02 7.36
N ALA A 215 17.16 -4.92 7.56
CA ALA A 215 17.90 -5.57 8.64
C ALA A 215 18.37 -4.60 9.73
N ARG A 216 17.93 -3.33 9.66
CA ARG A 216 18.36 -2.28 10.59
C ARG A 216 17.39 -2.14 11.75
N THR A 217 17.88 -1.56 12.84
CA THR A 217 17.15 -1.34 14.09
C THR A 217 17.34 0.08 14.59
N THR A 218 16.33 0.60 15.28
CA THR A 218 16.33 1.94 15.87
C THR A 218 15.93 1.88 17.34
N THR A 219 16.44 2.82 18.14
CA THR A 219 16.10 2.90 19.56
C THR A 219 14.68 3.41 19.75
N ARG A 220 14.30 4.48 19.05
CA ARG A 220 12.91 4.93 18.97
C ARG A 220 12.20 4.23 17.82
N PRO A 221 10.95 3.79 18.02
CA PRO A 221 10.21 3.07 16.98
C PRO A 221 9.98 3.91 15.72
N GLU A 222 9.70 5.21 15.85
CA GLU A 222 9.43 6.12 14.73
C GLU A 222 10.68 6.45 13.91
N ASP A 223 11.87 6.39 14.53
CA ASP A 223 13.14 6.66 13.84
C ASP A 223 13.38 5.70 12.67
N MET A 224 12.72 4.54 12.64
CA MET A 224 12.78 3.63 11.49
C MET A 224 12.27 4.29 10.19
N ALA A 225 11.32 5.21 10.31
CA ALA A 225 10.87 6.03 9.20
C ALA A 225 11.77 7.26 9.01
N TYR A 226 12.10 7.94 10.11
CA TYR A 226 12.83 9.22 10.05
C TYR A 226 14.26 9.08 9.53
N CYS A 227 14.93 7.95 9.75
CA CYS A 227 16.27 7.70 9.20
C CYS A 227 16.30 7.50 7.68
N LEU A 228 15.13 7.42 7.02
CA LEU A 228 15.00 7.19 5.58
C LEU A 228 14.61 8.46 4.81
N LEU A 229 14.32 9.57 5.49
CA LEU A 229 13.82 10.80 4.85
C LEU A 229 14.74 11.29 3.73
N GLY A 230 16.04 11.38 4.00
CA GLY A 230 17.02 11.81 3.00
C GLY A 230 17.30 10.77 1.90
N ILE A 231 17.16 9.48 2.20
CA ILE A 231 17.30 8.41 1.19
C ILE A 231 16.18 8.52 0.14
N PHE A 232 15.00 9.00 0.55
CA PHE A 232 13.83 9.17 -0.30
C PHE A 232 13.57 10.61 -0.75
N ASP A 233 14.39 11.57 -0.31
CA ASP A 233 14.22 13.00 -0.58
C ASP A 233 12.80 13.51 -0.20
N VAL A 234 12.39 13.22 1.03
CA VAL A 234 11.08 13.63 1.59
C VAL A 234 11.24 14.34 2.93
N ASN A 235 10.25 15.18 3.26
CA ASN A 235 10.20 15.89 4.53
C ASN A 235 8.84 15.62 5.16
N ILE A 236 8.84 15.18 6.43
CA ILE A 236 7.61 14.96 7.20
C ILE A 236 7.79 15.49 8.64
N PRO A 237 6.72 15.97 9.31
CA PRO A 237 6.81 16.40 10.71
C PRO A 237 7.22 15.26 11.65
N LEU A 238 8.06 15.51 12.64
CA LEU A 238 8.43 14.47 13.62
C LEU A 238 7.42 14.37 14.75
N LEU A 239 6.71 13.26 14.83
CA LEU A 239 5.68 12.98 15.84
C LEU A 239 6.10 11.79 16.71
N TYR A 240 6.98 12.01 17.68
CA TYR A 240 7.34 10.96 18.63
C TYR A 240 6.16 10.56 19.52
N GLY A 241 5.87 9.26 19.60
CA GLY A 241 4.71 8.71 20.29
C GLY A 241 3.59 8.25 19.36
N GLU A 242 3.68 8.52 18.05
CA GLU A 242 2.71 7.99 17.08
C GLU A 242 2.88 6.48 16.80
N GLY A 243 4.06 5.93 17.13
CA GLY A 243 4.43 4.54 16.91
C GLY A 243 4.97 4.26 15.50
N LYS A 244 5.82 3.22 15.42
CA LYS A 244 6.55 2.82 14.19
C LYS A 244 5.65 2.71 12.95
N LYS A 245 4.52 2.01 13.07
CA LYS A 245 3.60 1.73 11.96
C LYS A 245 3.08 3.02 11.31
N LYS A 246 2.63 3.98 12.12
CA LYS A 246 2.08 5.25 11.62
C LYS A 246 3.15 6.14 11.00
N ALA A 247 4.32 6.24 11.64
CA ALA A 247 5.45 6.97 11.10
C ALA A 247 5.92 6.40 9.74
N PHE A 248 6.00 5.08 9.62
CA PHE A 248 6.41 4.41 8.39
C PHE A 248 5.34 4.46 7.28
N GLN A 249 4.05 4.48 7.64
CA GLN A 249 2.96 4.76 6.69
C GLN A 249 3.07 6.18 6.13
N ARG A 250 3.21 7.19 6.99
CA ARG A 250 3.40 8.59 6.57
C ARG A 250 4.61 8.79 5.66
N LEU A 251 5.72 8.10 5.93
CA LEU A 251 6.88 8.08 5.04
C LEU A 251 6.49 7.60 3.63
N GLN A 252 5.82 6.45 3.53
CA GLN A 252 5.41 5.90 2.24
C GLN A 252 4.37 6.78 1.54
N GLU A 253 3.45 7.39 2.28
CA GLU A 253 2.49 8.36 1.74
C GLU A 253 3.20 9.56 1.11
N GLU A 254 4.24 10.09 1.75
CA GLU A 254 5.01 11.22 1.21
C GLU A 254 5.87 10.81 0.02
N ILE A 255 6.40 9.58 0.01
CA ILE A 255 7.07 8.98 -1.16
C ILE A 255 6.10 8.89 -2.35
N LEU A 256 4.87 8.44 -2.12
CA LEU A 256 3.83 8.31 -3.15
C LEU A 256 3.42 9.65 -3.76
N ARG A 257 3.54 10.75 -3.02
CA ARG A 257 3.28 12.10 -3.57
C ARG A 257 4.35 12.55 -4.57
N LYS A 258 5.56 11.99 -4.49
CA LYS A 258 6.71 12.40 -5.31
C LYS A 258 7.15 11.36 -6.35
N SER A 259 6.61 10.14 -6.32
CA SER A 259 7.08 9.04 -7.17
C SER A 259 5.93 8.17 -7.69
N THR A 260 6.10 7.69 -8.94
CA THR A 260 5.25 6.68 -9.58
C THR A 260 5.88 5.29 -9.59
N ASP A 261 6.97 5.08 -8.83
CA ASP A 261 7.67 3.79 -8.76
C ASP A 261 6.85 2.76 -7.96
N LEU A 262 6.19 1.87 -8.70
CA LEU A 262 5.33 0.81 -8.18
C LEU A 262 6.10 -0.29 -7.41
N SER A 263 7.43 -0.28 -7.44
CA SER A 263 8.23 -1.23 -6.66
C SER A 263 8.03 -1.07 -5.15
N LEU A 264 7.52 0.08 -4.70
CA LEU A 264 7.12 0.31 -3.31
C LEU A 264 6.14 -0.76 -2.79
N PHE A 265 5.32 -1.35 -3.65
CA PHE A 265 4.30 -2.33 -3.26
C PHE A 265 4.80 -3.79 -3.29
N LEU A 266 6.05 -4.04 -3.68
CA LEU A 266 6.65 -5.38 -3.81
C LEU A 266 7.23 -5.93 -2.49
N TRP A 267 6.69 -5.54 -1.35
CA TRP A 267 7.05 -6.11 -0.05
C TRP A 267 6.33 -7.44 0.20
N LYS A 268 6.79 -8.24 1.16
CA LYS A 268 6.14 -9.45 1.67
C LYS A 268 6.30 -9.63 3.17
N ILE A 269 5.35 -10.29 3.81
CA ILE A 269 5.39 -10.53 5.26
C ILE A 269 6.22 -11.78 5.56
N PRO A 270 7.23 -11.69 6.45
CA PRO A 270 7.94 -12.87 6.91
C PRO A 270 7.00 -13.79 7.69
N ARG A 271 6.77 -15.02 7.21
CA ARG A 271 6.04 -16.08 7.92
C ARG A 271 6.95 -17.27 8.22
N SER A 272 6.64 -18.02 9.28
CA SER A 272 7.36 -19.26 9.56
C SER A 272 6.89 -20.38 8.63
N THR A 273 7.81 -21.28 8.27
CA THR A 273 7.51 -22.48 7.47
C THR A 273 6.35 -23.27 8.11
N GLY A 274 5.32 -23.59 7.31
CA GLY A 274 4.17 -24.38 7.74
C GLY A 274 2.92 -23.61 8.18
N GLN A 275 2.94 -22.27 8.22
CA GLN A 275 1.79 -21.45 8.68
C GLN A 275 0.64 -21.27 7.65
N GLY A 276 0.65 -22.00 6.53
CA GLY A 276 -0.28 -21.76 5.43
C GLY A 276 -0.17 -20.35 4.82
N PRO A 277 -0.93 -20.06 3.74
CA PRO A 277 -0.94 -18.74 3.11
C PRO A 277 -1.50 -17.64 4.04
N ASP A 278 -1.04 -16.39 3.88
CA ASP A 278 -1.66 -15.25 4.57
C ASP A 278 -3.00 -14.87 3.95
N LEU A 279 -4.09 -15.20 4.65
CA LEU A 279 -5.47 -14.92 4.22
C LEU A 279 -6.01 -13.59 4.77
N GLU A 280 -5.19 -12.80 5.45
CA GLU A 280 -5.59 -11.48 5.95
C GLU A 280 -5.72 -10.45 4.82
N PHE A 281 -6.78 -9.64 4.89
CA PHE A 281 -6.96 -8.49 4.01
C PHE A 281 -6.08 -7.33 4.46
N ARG A 282 -5.18 -6.87 3.58
CA ARG A 282 -4.25 -5.78 3.89
C ARG A 282 -4.37 -4.63 2.91
N GLY A 283 -3.89 -3.46 3.36
CA GLY A 283 -3.65 -2.32 2.49
C GLY A 283 -2.37 -2.50 1.69
N LEU A 284 -2.04 -1.50 0.86
CA LEU A 284 -0.85 -1.54 0.01
C LEU A 284 0.45 -1.15 0.72
N LEU A 285 0.39 -0.38 1.80
CA LEU A 285 1.60 0.12 2.46
C LEU A 285 2.17 -0.90 3.43
N ALA A 286 3.49 -1.08 3.41
CA ALA A 286 4.18 -1.94 4.35
C ALA A 286 4.15 -1.35 5.77
N GLU A 287 4.23 -2.20 6.78
CA GLU A 287 4.28 -1.75 8.18
C GLU A 287 5.70 -1.64 8.72
N ASP A 288 6.67 -2.25 8.03
CA ASP A 288 8.07 -2.29 8.44
C ASP A 288 8.99 -2.54 7.23
N PRO A 289 10.20 -1.95 7.18
CA PRO A 289 11.13 -2.19 6.08
C PRO A 289 11.63 -3.64 5.99
N SER A 290 11.54 -4.43 7.07
CA SER A 290 11.83 -5.88 7.03
C SER A 290 10.95 -6.65 6.04
N TRP A 291 9.79 -6.09 5.65
CA TRP A 291 8.94 -6.68 4.62
C TRP A 291 9.54 -6.58 3.21
N PHE A 292 10.58 -5.75 3.03
CA PHE A 292 11.36 -5.68 1.79
C PHE A 292 12.60 -6.60 1.83
N ALA A 293 12.76 -7.42 2.89
CA ALA A 293 13.92 -8.29 3.02
C ALA A 293 13.95 -9.37 1.93
N PRO A 294 15.14 -9.70 1.39
CA PRO A 294 15.31 -10.75 0.40
C PRO A 294 15.34 -12.14 1.07
N ARG A 295 14.32 -12.53 1.84
CA ARG A 295 14.26 -13.91 2.36
C ARG A 295 13.69 -14.85 1.29
N GLY A 296 14.39 -15.94 0.96
CA GLY A 296 13.87 -17.00 0.10
C GLY A 296 13.93 -16.75 -1.41
N PHE A 297 14.82 -15.87 -1.88
CA PHE A 297 15.07 -15.71 -3.31
C PHE A 297 16.07 -16.77 -3.82
N HIS A 298 15.73 -18.07 -3.71
CA HIS A 298 16.52 -19.17 -4.31
C HIS A 298 16.45 -19.21 -5.86
N GLY A 299 15.89 -18.18 -6.51
CA GLY A 299 15.82 -18.04 -7.97
C GLY A 299 16.84 -17.11 -8.61
N PHE A 300 17.83 -16.61 -7.85
CA PHE A 300 18.98 -15.85 -8.38
C PHE A 300 20.34 -16.37 -7.91
N GLU A 301 20.38 -17.52 -7.22
CA GLU A 301 21.64 -18.13 -6.75
C GLU A 301 22.40 -18.90 -7.84
N GLU A 302 21.89 -18.97 -9.08
CA GLU A 302 22.69 -19.34 -10.26
C GLU A 302 22.86 -18.15 -11.22
N SER A 303 23.42 -17.05 -10.73
CA SER A 303 24.35 -16.27 -11.54
C SER A 303 25.24 -15.39 -10.68
N PRO A 304 26.50 -15.79 -10.41
CA PRO A 304 27.50 -14.78 -10.12
C PRO A 304 27.57 -13.91 -11.39
N ARG A 305 27.28 -12.60 -11.26
CA ARG A 305 27.33 -11.58 -12.33
C ARG A 305 26.01 -11.37 -13.09
N ARG A 306 25.02 -10.76 -12.44
CA ARG A 306 24.29 -9.60 -12.99
C ARG A 306 23.60 -8.92 -11.82
N SER A 307 24.03 -7.68 -11.54
CA SER A 307 23.27 -6.73 -10.74
C SER A 307 21.79 -6.85 -11.08
N ILE A 308 20.89 -6.77 -10.09
CA ILE A 308 19.48 -6.43 -10.37
C ILE A 308 19.54 -5.18 -11.25
N SER A 309 19.26 -5.36 -12.54
CA SER A 309 19.23 -4.31 -13.54
C SER A 309 17.92 -3.59 -13.28
N SER A 310 18.01 -2.36 -12.77
CA SER A 310 16.94 -1.36 -12.64
C SER A 310 15.52 -1.94 -12.62
N ILE A 311 14.91 -2.03 -11.44
CA ILE A 311 13.48 -2.31 -11.38
C ILE A 311 12.76 -1.11 -12.02
N THR A 312 12.07 -1.34 -13.13
CA THR A 312 11.35 -0.31 -13.87
C THR A 312 9.86 -0.47 -13.63
N SER A 313 9.16 0.63 -13.33
CA SER A 313 7.70 0.63 -13.32
C SER A 313 7.19 0.18 -14.69
N LEU A 314 6.20 -0.70 -14.71
CA LEU A 314 5.61 -1.18 -15.97
C LEU A 314 4.65 -0.16 -16.57
N GLN A 315 4.22 0.83 -15.78
CA GLN A 315 3.14 1.75 -16.11
C GLN A 315 3.40 3.12 -15.48
N ASP A 316 3.11 4.20 -16.20
CA ASP A 316 3.11 5.56 -15.66
C ASP A 316 1.71 5.91 -15.16
N THR A 317 1.52 5.85 -13.84
CA THR A 317 0.19 5.84 -13.24
C THR A 317 0.16 6.81 -12.07
N ALA A 318 -0.74 7.79 -12.15
CA ALA A 318 -1.00 8.69 -11.03
C ALA A 318 -1.51 7.89 -9.83
N ILE A 319 -0.92 8.14 -8.66
CA ILE A 319 -1.33 7.55 -7.39
C ILE A 319 -1.88 8.67 -6.51
N GLY A 320 -3.04 8.43 -5.91
CA GLY A 320 -3.71 9.37 -5.01
C GLY A 320 -4.03 8.74 -3.67
N ILE A 321 -3.89 9.50 -2.58
CA ILE A 321 -4.29 9.05 -1.24
C ILE A 321 -5.65 9.70 -0.92
N THR A 322 -6.64 8.87 -0.59
CA THR A 322 -8.01 9.31 -0.30
C THR A 322 -8.52 8.67 1.01
N ASN A 323 -9.65 9.14 1.52
CA ASN A 323 -10.32 8.51 2.67
C ASN A 323 -10.83 7.08 2.38
N LYS A 324 -10.91 6.65 1.12
CA LYS A 324 -11.21 5.26 0.71
C LYS A 324 -9.97 4.37 0.62
N GLY A 325 -8.77 4.94 0.75
CA GLY A 325 -7.49 4.25 0.55
C GLY A 325 -6.70 4.86 -0.61
N ILE A 326 -5.82 4.05 -1.19
CA ILE A 326 -4.91 4.50 -2.25
C ILE A 326 -5.60 4.29 -3.60
N SER A 327 -5.87 5.38 -4.30
CA SER A 327 -6.34 5.38 -5.68
C SER A 327 -5.16 5.09 -6.60
N VAL A 328 -5.29 4.03 -7.41
CA VAL A 328 -4.28 3.57 -8.35
C VAL A 328 -4.93 3.33 -9.71
N ARG A 329 -4.11 3.35 -10.76
CA ARG A 329 -4.52 2.93 -12.09
C ARG A 329 -3.58 1.84 -12.54
N TRP A 330 -3.94 0.55 -12.45
CA TRP A 330 -3.00 -0.54 -12.76
C TRP A 330 -3.56 -1.54 -13.76
N THR A 331 -2.68 -2.13 -14.58
CA THR A 331 -2.97 -3.36 -15.31
C THR A 331 -3.11 -4.50 -14.30
N ILE A 332 -4.32 -5.07 -14.28
CA ILE A 332 -4.68 -6.20 -13.44
C ILE A 332 -5.21 -7.32 -14.32
N MET A 333 -4.88 -8.57 -13.99
CA MET A 333 -5.37 -9.75 -14.70
C MET A 333 -6.21 -10.59 -13.75
N PRO A 334 -7.44 -11.02 -14.12
CA PRO A 334 -8.20 -11.96 -13.30
C PRO A 334 -7.44 -13.28 -13.15
N VAL A 335 -7.55 -13.92 -11.98
CA VAL A 335 -7.02 -15.27 -11.74
C VAL A 335 -8.01 -16.31 -12.30
N PRO A 336 -7.73 -17.00 -13.41
CA PRO A 336 -8.72 -17.81 -14.12
C PRO A 336 -9.19 -19.04 -13.34
N THR A 337 -8.39 -19.50 -12.38
CA THR A 337 -8.74 -20.64 -11.52
C THR A 337 -9.46 -20.21 -10.25
N ASP A 338 -9.67 -18.92 -10.02
CA ASP A 338 -10.43 -18.44 -8.87
C ASP A 338 -11.93 -18.68 -9.11
N PRO A 339 -12.58 -19.62 -8.40
CA PRO A 339 -13.99 -19.90 -8.60
C PRO A 339 -14.88 -18.70 -8.23
N ALA A 340 -14.39 -17.79 -7.38
CA ALA A 340 -15.10 -16.57 -7.00
C ALA A 340 -15.03 -15.46 -8.06
N GLY A 341 -14.05 -15.52 -8.98
CA GLY A 341 -13.76 -14.44 -9.92
C GLY A 341 -13.46 -13.09 -9.25
N THR A 342 -12.92 -13.10 -8.03
CA THR A 342 -12.60 -11.87 -7.25
C THR A 342 -11.10 -11.61 -7.18
N LEU A 343 -10.26 -12.63 -7.32
CA LEU A 343 -8.82 -12.49 -7.30
C LEU A 343 -8.29 -11.96 -8.62
N HIS A 344 -7.38 -10.99 -8.51
CA HIS A 344 -6.67 -10.40 -9.63
C HIS A 344 -5.18 -10.30 -9.31
N PHE A 345 -4.36 -10.43 -10.34
CA PHE A 345 -2.93 -10.18 -10.27
C PHE A 345 -2.62 -8.77 -10.75
N ALA A 346 -2.05 -7.94 -9.88
CA ALA A 346 -1.60 -6.59 -10.22
C ALA A 346 -0.13 -6.61 -10.65
N MET A 347 0.13 -6.20 -11.89
CA MET A 347 1.49 -6.12 -12.46
C MET A 347 2.12 -4.77 -12.09
N LEU A 348 3.23 -4.78 -11.36
CA LEU A 348 3.77 -3.57 -10.75
C LEU A 348 5.10 -3.14 -11.38
N ALA A 349 6.12 -4.01 -11.34
CA ALA A 349 7.45 -3.62 -11.79
C ALA A 349 8.17 -4.77 -12.52
N GLY A 350 9.04 -4.41 -13.46
CA GLY A 350 9.87 -5.34 -14.21
C GLY A 350 11.35 -5.23 -13.84
N THR A 351 12.09 -6.33 -14.00
CA THR A 351 13.56 -6.39 -13.95
C THR A 351 14.06 -7.22 -15.12
N GLY A 352 14.50 -6.56 -16.19
CA GLY A 352 14.79 -7.23 -17.46
C GLY A 352 13.52 -7.85 -18.04
N ASP A 353 13.55 -9.16 -18.27
CA ASP A 353 12.40 -9.91 -18.79
C ASP A 353 11.43 -10.40 -17.70
N THR A 354 11.77 -10.21 -16.42
CA THR A 354 10.94 -10.66 -15.30
C THR A 354 9.99 -9.56 -14.86
N THR A 355 8.72 -9.88 -14.64
CA THR A 355 7.73 -8.99 -14.04
C THR A 355 7.34 -9.49 -12.65
N GLY A 356 7.32 -8.58 -11.68
CA GLY A 356 6.83 -8.79 -10.32
C GLY A 356 5.50 -8.11 -10.07
N GLY A 357 4.67 -8.73 -9.24
CA GLY A 357 3.37 -8.21 -8.87
C GLY A 357 2.78 -8.87 -7.63
N ILE A 358 1.58 -8.42 -7.27
CA ILE A 358 0.87 -8.84 -6.05
C ILE A 358 -0.52 -9.36 -6.39
N VAL A 359 -1.09 -10.16 -5.50
CA VAL A 359 -2.48 -10.58 -5.59
C VAL A 359 -3.36 -9.57 -4.85
N ILE A 360 -4.42 -9.14 -5.52
CA ILE A 360 -5.46 -8.28 -4.95
C ILE A 360 -6.82 -8.96 -5.06
N GLN A 361 -7.66 -8.78 -4.05
CA GLN A 361 -9.04 -9.28 -4.07
C GLN A 361 -10.01 -8.11 -4.19
N ARG A 362 -10.94 -8.24 -5.13
CA ARG A 362 -12.05 -7.31 -5.33
C ARG A 362 -12.97 -7.30 -4.10
N LEU A 363 -13.31 -6.11 -3.63
CA LEU A 363 -14.13 -5.87 -2.46
C LEU A 363 -15.58 -5.50 -2.76
N ASP A 364 -15.87 -5.12 -4.00
CA ASP A 364 -17.18 -4.69 -4.44
C ASP A 364 -17.50 -5.21 -5.83
N GLN A 365 -18.78 -5.23 -6.17
CA GLN A 365 -19.23 -5.77 -7.45
C GLN A 365 -18.67 -5.00 -8.67
N GLU A 366 -18.47 -3.69 -8.53
CA GLU A 366 -18.04 -2.81 -9.61
C GLU A 366 -16.54 -2.86 -9.89
N ALA A 367 -15.77 -3.58 -9.07
CA ALA A 367 -14.31 -3.55 -9.14
C ALA A 367 -13.75 -2.13 -8.99
N THR A 368 -14.35 -1.33 -8.09
CA THR A 368 -13.79 -0.02 -7.72
C THR A 368 -12.94 -0.11 -6.46
N GLN A 369 -13.10 -1.16 -5.66
CA GLN A 369 -12.37 -1.36 -4.42
C GLN A 369 -11.69 -2.73 -4.39
N PHE A 370 -10.43 -2.73 -3.95
CA PHE A 370 -9.62 -3.91 -3.80
C PHE A 370 -8.88 -3.88 -2.46
N CYS A 371 -8.33 -5.02 -2.07
CA CYS A 371 -7.37 -5.14 -0.98
C CYS A 371 -6.25 -6.09 -1.41
N ARG A 372 -5.09 -5.97 -0.77
CA ARG A 372 -4.01 -6.94 -0.93
C ARG A 372 -4.35 -8.21 -0.14
N VAL A 373 -4.11 -9.36 -0.75
CA VAL A 373 -4.20 -10.69 -0.15
C VAL A 373 -2.92 -11.48 -0.47
N LEU A 374 -2.71 -12.63 0.18
CA LEU A 374 -1.49 -13.44 0.00
C LEU A 374 -0.23 -12.59 0.21
N SER A 375 -0.22 -11.84 1.32
CA SER A 375 0.78 -10.79 1.58
C SER A 375 2.16 -11.34 1.96
N ASP A 376 2.27 -12.64 2.13
CA ASP A 376 3.51 -13.41 2.28
C ASP A 376 4.21 -13.71 0.96
N GLU A 377 3.56 -13.48 -0.18
CA GLU A 377 4.11 -13.72 -1.51
C GLU A 377 4.18 -12.44 -2.36
N VAL A 378 5.18 -12.43 -3.24
CA VAL A 378 5.27 -11.55 -4.40
C VAL A 378 5.56 -12.47 -5.58
N ILE A 379 4.70 -12.44 -6.58
CA ILE A 379 4.77 -13.39 -7.68
C ILE A 379 5.61 -12.78 -8.79
N TRP A 380 6.60 -13.54 -9.23
CA TRP A 380 7.49 -13.16 -10.30
C TRP A 380 7.32 -14.11 -11.49
N PHE A 381 7.34 -13.55 -12.69
CA PHE A 381 7.27 -14.33 -13.91
C PHE A 381 8.17 -13.79 -15.01
N ASP A 382 8.76 -14.68 -15.81
CA ASP A 382 9.65 -14.33 -16.92
C ASP A 382 8.87 -14.26 -18.24
N ARG A 383 8.94 -13.16 -18.99
CA ARG A 383 8.36 -13.03 -20.33
C ARG A 383 9.39 -13.39 -21.40
N ARG A 384 9.37 -14.63 -21.91
CA ARG A 384 10.20 -15.07 -23.04
C ARG A 384 9.35 -15.18 -24.30
N GLY A 385 9.24 -14.08 -25.06
CA GLY A 385 8.39 -14.03 -26.26
C GLY A 385 6.89 -14.13 -25.90
N LYS A 386 6.22 -15.21 -26.34
CA LYS A 386 4.81 -15.51 -26.00
C LYS A 386 4.62 -16.41 -24.76
N LYS A 387 5.70 -16.94 -24.17
CA LYS A 387 5.62 -17.82 -22.99
C LYS A 387 6.01 -17.07 -21.73
N ILE A 388 5.23 -17.26 -20.67
CA ILE A 388 5.52 -16.74 -19.34
C ILE A 388 5.70 -17.91 -18.35
N VAL A 389 6.79 -17.90 -17.58
CA VAL A 389 7.06 -18.91 -16.53
C VAL A 389 6.94 -18.24 -15.17
N PHE A 390 6.01 -18.71 -14.34
CA PHE A 390 5.82 -18.24 -12.97
C PHE A 390 6.76 -18.99 -12.01
N ARG A 391 7.35 -18.28 -11.06
CA ARG A 391 8.34 -18.86 -10.12
C ARG A 391 7.74 -19.35 -8.80
N SER A 392 6.51 -18.97 -8.46
CA SER A 392 5.75 -19.48 -7.31
C SER A 392 4.25 -19.46 -7.66
N HIS A 393 3.62 -20.63 -7.84
CA HIS A 393 2.27 -20.67 -8.43
C HIS A 393 1.37 -21.85 -8.00
N GLU A 394 1.79 -22.73 -7.09
CA GLU A 394 0.98 -23.91 -6.75
C GLU A 394 -0.45 -23.54 -6.28
N LEU A 395 -0.62 -22.35 -5.67
CA LEU A 395 -1.89 -21.88 -5.13
C LEU A 395 -2.83 -21.20 -6.15
N LEU A 396 -2.34 -20.76 -7.31
CA LEU A 396 -3.10 -19.96 -8.27
C LEU A 396 -3.41 -20.69 -9.58
N GLY A 397 -3.18 -22.00 -9.64
CA GLY A 397 -3.59 -22.86 -10.76
C GLY A 397 -2.52 -23.06 -11.85
N ASP A 398 -2.95 -23.32 -13.09
CA ASP A 398 -2.02 -23.48 -14.23
C ASP A 398 -1.60 -22.11 -14.79
N PRO A 399 -0.30 -21.76 -14.74
CA PRO A 399 0.19 -20.48 -15.23
C PRO A 399 -0.07 -20.20 -16.72
N GLU A 400 -0.25 -21.22 -17.57
CA GLU A 400 -0.59 -20.98 -18.99
C GLU A 400 -2.01 -20.43 -19.17
N ARG A 401 -2.93 -20.66 -18.21
CA ARG A 401 -4.28 -20.08 -18.27
C ARG A 401 -4.31 -18.58 -17.99
N LEU A 402 -3.39 -18.08 -17.16
CA LEU A 402 -3.22 -16.64 -16.92
C LEU A 402 -2.81 -15.90 -18.19
N LEU A 403 -2.15 -16.58 -19.14
CA LEU A 403 -1.67 -16.01 -20.41
C LEU A 403 -2.72 -15.88 -21.50
N ASN A 404 -3.78 -16.70 -21.44
CA ASN A 404 -4.87 -16.68 -22.40
C ASN A 404 -5.92 -15.62 -22.09
N VAL A 405 -5.82 -14.94 -20.94
CA VAL A 405 -6.60 -13.75 -20.67
C VAL A 405 -6.02 -12.62 -21.51
N SER A 406 -6.81 -12.10 -22.45
CA SER A 406 -6.36 -10.97 -23.27
C SER A 406 -5.89 -9.82 -22.37
N LEU A 407 -4.67 -9.33 -22.60
CA LEU A 407 -4.16 -8.08 -22.03
C LEU A 407 -4.95 -6.85 -22.51
N ASP A 408 -5.99 -7.03 -23.34
CA ASP A 408 -6.92 -5.98 -23.77
C ASP A 408 -7.65 -5.31 -22.60
N SER A 409 -7.64 -5.89 -21.40
CA SER A 409 -7.95 -5.15 -20.18
C SER A 409 -6.75 -4.28 -19.79
N GLY A 410 -6.62 -3.14 -20.47
CA GLY A 410 -5.68 -2.07 -20.11
C GLY A 410 -5.84 -1.59 -18.66
N PRO A 411 -5.02 -0.62 -18.22
CA PRO A 411 -4.94 -0.24 -16.82
C PRO A 411 -6.28 0.27 -16.29
N ARG A 412 -6.71 -0.23 -15.13
CA ARG A 412 -7.98 0.11 -14.48
C ARG A 412 -7.77 1.01 -13.28
N SER A 413 -8.62 2.02 -13.13
CA SER A 413 -8.63 2.88 -11.96
C SER A 413 -9.49 2.29 -10.85
N PHE A 414 -8.89 2.09 -9.67
CA PHE A 414 -9.58 1.57 -8.49
C PHE A 414 -8.90 2.07 -7.21
N TYR A 415 -9.57 1.87 -6.08
CA TYR A 415 -9.04 2.13 -4.74
C TYR A 415 -8.56 0.83 -4.12
N VAL A 416 -7.43 0.87 -3.44
CA VAL A 416 -7.04 -0.20 -2.55
C VAL A 416 -7.25 0.27 -1.12
N SER A 417 -8.19 -0.38 -0.42
CA SER A 417 -8.63 0.00 0.92
C SER A 417 -7.46 -0.04 1.90
N PRO A 418 -7.44 0.87 2.90
CA PRO A 418 -6.45 0.82 3.96
C PRO A 418 -6.63 -0.47 4.79
N HIS A 419 -5.55 -0.89 5.42
CA HIS A 419 -5.46 -2.13 6.21
C HIS A 419 -6.71 -2.42 7.04
N PHE A 420 -7.32 -3.59 6.82
CA PHE A 420 -8.34 -4.16 7.68
C PHE A 420 -7.62 -4.85 8.84
N GLY A 421 -7.81 -4.37 10.07
CA GLY A 421 -7.37 -5.16 11.23
C GLY A 421 -8.05 -6.53 11.17
N SER A 422 -7.42 -7.58 11.70
CA SER A 422 -8.00 -8.94 11.71
C SER A 422 -9.40 -9.03 12.34
N ALA A 423 -9.77 -8.04 13.17
CA ALA A 423 -11.10 -7.86 13.76
C ALA A 423 -12.12 -7.10 12.88
N ASN A 424 -11.68 -6.37 11.86
CA ASN A 424 -12.50 -5.54 10.99
C ASN A 424 -12.60 -6.17 9.61
N LYS A 425 -13.34 -7.27 9.48
CA LYS A 425 -13.80 -7.68 8.14
C LYS A 425 -14.55 -6.49 7.51
N PRO A 426 -14.45 -6.27 6.19
CA PRO A 426 -15.22 -5.24 5.52
C PRO A 426 -16.68 -5.35 5.97
N SER A 427 -17.22 -4.28 6.56
CA SER A 427 -18.63 -4.23 6.91
C SER A 427 -19.41 -4.38 5.62
N LEU A 428 -20.11 -5.49 5.47
CA LEU A 428 -20.94 -5.76 4.31
C LEU A 428 -21.95 -4.60 4.22
N PRO A 429 -21.90 -3.80 3.14
CA PRO A 429 -22.90 -2.77 3.02
C PRO A 429 -24.26 -3.48 2.85
N GLY A 430 -25.33 -2.87 3.37
CA GLY A 430 -26.67 -3.42 3.18
C GLY A 430 -27.01 -3.41 1.68
N VAL A 431 -27.29 -4.58 1.09
CA VAL A 431 -27.83 -4.64 -0.27
C VAL A 431 -29.23 -4.01 -0.24
N GLY A 432 -29.66 -3.42 -1.35
CA GLY A 432 -31.00 -2.86 -1.42
C GLY A 432 -31.52 -2.85 -2.84
N PHE A 433 -32.83 -3.08 -2.98
CA PHE A 433 -33.51 -3.01 -4.27
C PHE A 433 -34.55 -1.91 -4.20
N SER A 434 -34.58 -1.05 -5.21
CA SER A 434 -35.65 -0.06 -5.41
C SER A 434 -36.41 -0.36 -6.70
N PHE A 435 -37.73 -0.40 -6.61
CA PHE A 435 -38.64 -0.55 -7.74
C PHE A 435 -39.31 0.79 -7.97
N THR A 436 -39.09 1.40 -9.13
CA THR A 436 -39.67 2.71 -9.45
C THR A 436 -40.64 2.59 -10.62
N GLN A 437 -41.87 3.05 -10.41
CA GLN A 437 -42.91 3.07 -11.46
C GLN A 437 -42.65 4.23 -12.43
N HIS A 438 -42.27 3.95 -13.68
CA HIS A 438 -42.13 4.97 -14.72
C HIS A 438 -43.24 4.89 -15.76
N LYS A 439 -43.95 6.00 -15.99
CA LYS A 439 -44.96 6.14 -17.05
C LYS A 439 -44.25 6.50 -18.36
N CYS A 440 -43.84 5.51 -19.16
CA CYS A 440 -43.31 5.78 -20.49
C CYS A 440 -44.46 5.75 -21.50
N ILE A 441 -44.83 6.92 -22.02
CA ILE A 441 -45.77 7.08 -23.13
C ILE A 441 -44.98 7.72 -24.26
N GLU A 442 -44.29 6.92 -25.08
CA GLU A 442 -43.81 7.42 -26.36
C GLU A 442 -44.96 7.35 -27.37
N GLY A 443 -45.45 8.53 -27.76
CA GLY A 443 -46.42 8.67 -28.86
C GLY A 443 -47.84 9.10 -28.46
N LYS A 444 -48.01 10.38 -28.06
CA LYS A 444 -49.27 11.16 -27.89
C LYS A 444 -50.39 10.57 -27.00
N PRO A 445 -51.12 11.42 -26.24
CA PRO A 445 -51.84 10.98 -25.05
C PRO A 445 -53.30 10.58 -25.34
N ARG A 446 -53.72 9.44 -24.79
CA ARG A 446 -55.03 9.36 -24.12
C ARG A 446 -54.78 8.93 -22.69
N LEU A 447 -55.27 9.70 -21.71
CA LEU A 447 -55.18 9.38 -20.29
C LEU A 447 -55.94 8.07 -20.00
N LYS A 448 -55.26 6.93 -20.14
CA LYS A 448 -55.55 5.73 -19.36
C LYS A 448 -54.65 5.83 -18.13
N ASP A 449 -55.26 5.92 -16.95
CA ASP A 449 -54.51 5.93 -15.71
C ASP A 449 -54.04 4.51 -15.40
N PHE A 450 -52.78 4.24 -15.70
CA PHE A 450 -52.11 2.99 -15.37
C PHE A 450 -51.60 3.04 -13.93
N TRP A 451 -52.03 2.06 -13.13
CA TRP A 451 -51.62 1.89 -11.75
C TRP A 451 -51.02 0.49 -11.59
N ALA A 452 -49.81 0.42 -11.06
CA ALA A 452 -49.27 -0.83 -10.52
C ALA A 452 -49.61 -0.86 -9.03
N GLU A 453 -50.35 -1.88 -8.60
CA GLU A 453 -50.65 -2.13 -7.19
C GLU A 453 -49.80 -3.32 -6.73
N ILE A 454 -49.20 -3.21 -5.55
CA ILE A 454 -48.51 -4.33 -4.89
C ILE A 454 -49.51 -5.04 -3.98
N GLU A 455 -49.67 -6.34 -4.16
CA GLU A 455 -50.44 -7.22 -3.28
C GLU A 455 -49.56 -8.42 -2.86
N GLY A 456 -49.32 -8.57 -1.55
CA GLY A 456 -48.47 -9.65 -1.04
C GLY A 456 -46.98 -9.37 -1.22
N ALA A 457 -46.26 -9.28 -0.10
CA ALA A 457 -44.80 -9.21 -0.09
C ALA A 457 -44.31 -10.24 0.90
N SER A 458 -43.46 -11.17 0.45
CA SER A 458 -42.76 -12.07 1.36
C SER A 458 -41.45 -11.40 1.77
N VAL A 459 -41.42 -10.89 3.01
CA VAL A 459 -40.31 -10.22 3.73
C VAL A 459 -40.02 -8.75 3.32
N GLU A 460 -40.19 -7.85 4.31
CA GLU A 460 -39.64 -6.47 4.48
C GLU A 460 -39.45 -5.55 3.23
N PHE A 461 -40.41 -5.52 2.31
CA PHE A 461 -40.54 -4.40 1.35
C PHE A 461 -41.37 -3.26 1.94
N TYR A 462 -40.91 -2.02 1.74
CA TYR A 462 -41.61 -0.82 2.23
C TYR A 462 -41.75 0.21 1.12
N GLN A 463 -42.84 0.98 1.15
CA GLN A 463 -42.99 2.13 0.26
C GLN A 463 -42.14 3.30 0.77
N ASP A 464 -41.31 3.88 -0.10
CA ASP A 464 -40.56 5.09 0.21
C ASP A 464 -41.48 6.31 0.05
N LEU A 465 -41.99 6.80 1.19
CA LEU A 465 -42.89 7.96 1.25
C LEU A 465 -42.18 9.29 0.88
N GLY A 466 -40.86 9.30 0.77
CA GLY A 466 -40.07 10.48 0.40
C GLY A 466 -39.79 10.63 -1.09
N SER A 467 -40.15 9.65 -1.93
CA SER A 467 -39.92 9.68 -3.37
C SER A 467 -41.07 10.36 -4.11
N GLU A 468 -40.76 11.26 -5.07
CA GLU A 468 -41.77 11.90 -5.93
C GLU A 468 -42.51 10.89 -6.83
N ILE A 469 -41.94 9.70 -7.02
CA ILE A 469 -42.49 8.60 -7.81
C ILE A 469 -42.72 7.42 -6.87
N PRO A 470 -43.85 6.67 -6.99
CA PRO A 470 -44.07 5.45 -6.21
C PRO A 470 -42.85 4.51 -6.30
N THR A 471 -42.13 4.41 -5.19
CA THR A 471 -40.88 3.66 -5.09
C THR A 471 -41.00 2.67 -3.93
N TRP A 472 -40.69 1.41 -4.19
CA TRP A 472 -40.66 0.37 -3.17
C TRP A 472 -39.26 -0.14 -2.95
N VAL A 473 -38.92 -0.37 -1.70
CA VAL A 473 -37.55 -0.58 -1.27
C VAL A 473 -37.46 -1.83 -0.41
N ALA A 474 -36.61 -2.78 -0.83
CA ALA A 474 -36.12 -3.83 0.06
C ALA A 474 -34.84 -3.36 0.74
N ARG A 475 -34.84 -3.29 2.09
CA ARG A 475 -33.66 -3.01 2.92
C ARG A 475 -33.32 -4.27 3.71
N PHE A 476 -32.04 -4.66 3.75
CA PHE A 476 -31.62 -5.79 4.59
C PHE A 476 -31.04 -5.31 5.92
N ARG A 477 -31.38 -6.02 7.00
CA ARG A 477 -30.76 -5.81 8.31
C ARG A 477 -29.37 -6.47 8.36
N PRO A 478 -28.39 -5.89 9.07
CA PRO A 478 -27.04 -6.47 9.17
C PRO A 478 -26.99 -7.93 9.64
N GLU A 479 -27.93 -8.35 10.50
CA GLU A 479 -27.99 -9.68 11.08
C GLU A 479 -28.33 -10.76 10.03
N GLN A 480 -29.29 -10.46 9.14
CA GLN A 480 -29.68 -11.35 8.04
C GLN A 480 -28.52 -11.56 7.05
N ILE A 481 -27.76 -10.49 6.79
CA ILE A 481 -26.58 -10.54 5.95
C ILE A 481 -25.51 -11.45 6.60
N SER A 482 -25.27 -11.31 7.91
CA SER A 482 -24.30 -12.14 8.63
C SER A 482 -24.61 -13.65 8.54
N GLU A 483 -25.88 -14.04 8.66
CA GLU A 483 -26.31 -15.46 8.53
C GLU A 483 -26.07 -16.03 7.12
N LEU A 484 -26.28 -15.22 6.07
CA LEU A 484 -25.99 -15.62 4.67
C LEU A 484 -24.50 -15.93 4.45
N PHE A 485 -23.59 -15.23 5.13
CA PHE A 485 -22.15 -15.50 5.01
C PHE A 485 -21.67 -16.65 5.89
N GLN A 486 -22.31 -16.90 7.05
CA GLN A 486 -22.03 -18.10 7.86
C GLN A 486 -22.32 -19.40 7.09
N THR A 487 -23.25 -19.33 6.13
CA THR A 487 -23.61 -20.45 5.26
C THR A 487 -22.78 -20.53 3.97
N SER A 488 -21.80 -19.62 3.75
CA SER A 488 -20.90 -19.67 2.58
C SER A 488 -20.02 -20.93 2.61
N ARG A 489 -20.50 -21.96 1.91
CA ARG A 489 -19.75 -23.19 1.64
C ARG A 489 -18.85 -23.00 0.42
N ARG A 490 -17.86 -23.89 0.26
CA ARG A 490 -16.91 -23.90 -0.87
C ARG A 490 -17.54 -23.85 -2.28
N THR A 491 -18.81 -24.21 -2.43
CA THR A 491 -19.48 -24.36 -3.73
C THR A 491 -20.21 -23.10 -4.21
N GLY A 492 -20.33 -22.06 -3.38
CA GLY A 492 -21.25 -20.95 -3.66
C GLY A 492 -22.72 -21.38 -3.55
N ALA A 493 -23.63 -20.41 -3.48
CA ALA A 493 -25.08 -20.66 -3.42
C ALA A 493 -25.87 -19.43 -3.85
N SER A 494 -27.01 -19.65 -4.51
CA SER A 494 -28.02 -18.61 -4.73
C SER A 494 -29.06 -18.70 -3.63
N LYS A 495 -29.56 -17.54 -3.19
CA LYS A 495 -30.66 -17.49 -2.23
C LYS A 495 -31.67 -16.43 -2.65
N ALA A 496 -32.92 -16.86 -2.81
CA ALA A 496 -34.03 -15.94 -2.92
C ALA A 496 -34.17 -15.17 -1.59
N LEU A 497 -34.38 -13.86 -1.69
CA LEU A 497 -34.55 -13.00 -0.53
C LEU A 497 -35.99 -12.57 -0.34
N GLY A 498 -36.74 -12.46 -1.43
CA GLY A 498 -38.16 -12.13 -1.40
C GLY A 498 -38.71 -11.98 -2.81
N ALA A 499 -40.02 -11.85 -2.90
CA ALA A 499 -40.71 -11.66 -4.16
C ALA A 499 -41.76 -10.56 -4.07
N LEU A 500 -42.03 -9.95 -5.22
CA LEU A 500 -43.02 -8.92 -5.42
C LEU A 500 -44.02 -9.37 -6.48
N ALA A 501 -45.31 -9.46 -6.12
CA ALA A 501 -46.35 -9.65 -7.13
C ALA A 501 -46.66 -8.31 -7.82
N ILE A 502 -46.65 -8.33 -9.15
CA ILE A 502 -46.96 -7.21 -10.03
C ILE A 502 -48.26 -7.55 -10.76
N SER A 503 -49.30 -6.78 -10.45
CA SER A 503 -50.57 -6.82 -11.18
C SER A 503 -50.69 -5.59 -12.07
N VAL A 504 -50.82 -5.80 -13.38
CA VAL A 504 -51.04 -4.71 -14.33
C VAL A 504 -52.54 -4.62 -14.62
N LYS A 505 -53.15 -3.52 -14.16
CA LYS A 505 -54.58 -3.23 -14.36
C LYS A 505 -54.71 -1.98 -15.25
N ALA A 506 -55.48 -2.09 -16.33
CA ALA A 506 -55.84 -0.95 -17.17
C ALA A 506 -57.26 -0.44 -16.83
N ARG A 507 -57.41 0.86 -16.59
CA ARG A 507 -58.71 1.52 -16.36
C ARG A 507 -59.02 2.51 -17.48
N THR A 508 -60.30 2.64 -17.82
CA THR A 508 -60.78 3.77 -18.63
C THR A 508 -60.68 5.06 -17.83
N SER A 509 -60.76 6.20 -18.52
CA SER A 509 -60.90 7.54 -17.90
C SER A 509 -62.13 7.69 -16.99
N HIS A 510 -63.07 6.73 -17.04
CA HIS A 510 -64.29 6.69 -16.23
C HIS A 510 -64.18 5.69 -15.05
N GLY A 511 -62.99 5.14 -14.79
CA GLY A 511 -62.71 4.24 -13.67
C GLY A 511 -63.10 2.78 -13.89
N THR A 512 -63.60 2.42 -15.07
CA THR A 512 -63.98 1.04 -15.40
C THR A 512 -62.75 0.23 -15.79
N TYR A 513 -62.53 -0.94 -15.19
CA TYR A 513 -61.42 -1.83 -15.56
C TYR A 513 -61.65 -2.41 -16.97
N MET A 514 -60.71 -2.20 -17.89
CA MET A 514 -60.77 -2.74 -19.25
C MET A 514 -60.06 -4.09 -19.38
N TYR A 515 -58.93 -4.23 -18.69
CA TYR A 515 -58.07 -5.40 -18.84
C TYR A 515 -57.30 -5.63 -17.52
N LYS A 516 -57.41 -6.85 -16.98
CA LYS A 516 -56.44 -7.40 -16.03
C LYS A 516 -55.59 -8.37 -16.84
N VAL A 517 -54.26 -8.22 -16.82
CA VAL A 517 -53.38 -9.29 -17.33
C VAL A 517 -53.80 -10.57 -16.61
N LYS A 518 -54.09 -11.64 -17.37
CA LYS A 518 -54.75 -12.85 -16.85
C LYS A 518 -53.99 -13.55 -15.70
N ARG A 519 -52.70 -13.24 -15.52
CA ARG A 519 -51.84 -13.76 -14.46
C ARG A 519 -51.10 -12.61 -13.81
N ASP A 520 -51.06 -12.61 -12.48
CA ASP A 520 -50.19 -11.74 -11.71
C ASP A 520 -48.76 -12.31 -11.83
N HIS A 521 -47.76 -11.48 -12.09
CA HIS A 521 -46.36 -11.91 -12.23
C HIS A 521 -45.62 -11.71 -10.92
N CYS A 522 -44.75 -12.64 -10.54
CA CYS A 522 -43.91 -12.46 -9.36
C CYS A 522 -42.46 -12.20 -9.74
N VAL A 523 -41.94 -11.07 -9.27
CA VAL A 523 -40.53 -10.72 -9.40
C VAL A 523 -39.81 -11.12 -8.14
N VAL A 524 -38.95 -12.13 -8.24
CA VAL A 524 -38.11 -12.62 -7.15
C VAL A 524 -36.76 -11.93 -7.21
N VAL A 525 -36.33 -11.36 -6.10
CA VAL A 525 -35.00 -10.81 -5.93
C VAL A 525 -34.18 -11.71 -5.01
N GLY A 526 -32.91 -11.85 -5.32
CA GLY A 526 -32.02 -12.68 -4.56
C GLY A 526 -30.58 -12.27 -4.67
N VAL A 527 -29.72 -13.09 -4.08
CA VAL A 527 -28.28 -12.88 -4.04
C VAL A 527 -27.54 -14.18 -4.28
N ASP A 528 -26.46 -14.08 -5.03
CA ASP A 528 -25.42 -15.09 -5.15
C ASP A 528 -24.37 -14.84 -4.07
N ILE A 529 -24.18 -15.88 -3.27
CA ILE A 529 -23.05 -16.03 -2.36
C ILE A 529 -21.93 -16.65 -3.18
N LEU A 530 -20.91 -15.85 -3.47
CA LEU A 530 -19.73 -16.31 -4.20
C LEU A 530 -19.03 -17.45 -3.42
N PRO A 531 -18.45 -18.45 -4.11
CA PRO A 531 -17.66 -19.52 -3.48
C PRO A 531 -16.38 -18.95 -2.86
N GLN A 532 -15.78 -19.64 -1.89
CA GLN A 532 -14.45 -19.25 -1.36
C GLN A 532 -13.43 -19.16 -2.51
N THR A 533 -12.49 -18.22 -2.39
CA THR A 533 -11.45 -18.07 -3.42
C THR A 533 -10.54 -19.30 -3.46
N VAL A 534 -9.77 -19.46 -4.54
CA VAL A 534 -8.82 -20.60 -4.67
C VAL A 534 -7.78 -20.64 -3.54
N ILE A 535 -7.45 -19.50 -2.93
CA ILE A 535 -6.55 -19.42 -1.77
C ILE A 535 -7.28 -19.55 -0.43
N GLY A 536 -8.61 -19.58 -0.41
CA GLY A 536 -9.43 -19.74 0.79
C GLY A 536 -9.84 -18.45 1.49
N THR A 537 -9.61 -17.28 0.89
CA THR A 537 -10.16 -16.02 1.40
C THR A 537 -11.68 -15.98 1.26
N THR A 538 -12.35 -15.33 2.20
CA THR A 538 -13.81 -15.15 2.17
C THR A 538 -14.21 -14.06 1.17
N ASN A 539 -15.43 -14.12 0.66
CA ASN A 539 -15.97 -13.02 -0.14
C ASN A 539 -16.44 -11.88 0.74
N THR A 540 -16.45 -10.69 0.14
CA THR A 540 -16.65 -9.40 0.81
C THR A 540 -17.87 -8.66 0.29
N PHE A 541 -18.57 -9.24 -0.69
CA PHE A 541 -19.84 -8.75 -1.22
C PHE A 541 -20.71 -9.92 -1.71
N LEU A 542 -22.02 -9.66 -1.79
CA LEU A 542 -23.00 -10.54 -2.42
C LEU A 542 -23.27 -10.04 -3.84
N GLN A 543 -23.52 -10.94 -4.77
CA GLN A 543 -23.89 -10.57 -6.14
C GLN A 543 -25.42 -10.66 -6.29
N PRO A 544 -26.14 -9.53 -6.32
CA PRO A 544 -27.59 -9.53 -6.44
C PRO A 544 -28.03 -9.96 -7.83
N TRP A 545 -29.19 -10.61 -7.87
CA TRP A 545 -29.90 -11.02 -9.07
C TRP A 545 -31.40 -10.82 -8.93
N ILE A 546 -32.09 -10.90 -10.06
CA ILE A 546 -33.54 -10.79 -10.18
C ILE A 546 -34.03 -11.83 -11.18
N VAL A 547 -35.16 -12.47 -10.88
CA VAL A 547 -35.82 -13.46 -11.73
C VAL A 547 -37.33 -13.18 -11.72
N ASN A 548 -37.99 -13.37 -12.85
CA ASN A 548 -39.44 -13.31 -12.97
C ASN A 548 -40.03 -14.73 -13.01
N THR A 549 -41.19 -14.93 -12.40
CA THR A 549 -41.92 -16.21 -12.37
C THR A 549 -43.40 -16.02 -12.72
N ASP A 550 -44.01 -17.08 -13.24
CA ASP A 550 -45.45 -17.16 -13.52
C ASP A 550 -46.28 -17.59 -12.29
N GLU A 551 -45.65 -17.61 -11.11
CA GLU A 551 -46.27 -18.04 -9.87
C GLU A 551 -47.29 -17.03 -9.35
N ALA A 552 -48.40 -17.54 -8.84
CA ALA A 552 -49.55 -16.71 -8.46
C ALA A 552 -49.39 -15.99 -7.10
N SER A 553 -48.44 -16.39 -6.27
CA SER A 553 -48.14 -15.74 -4.99
C SER A 553 -46.64 -15.56 -4.77
N PRO A 554 -46.21 -14.49 -4.07
CA PRO A 554 -44.81 -14.28 -3.73
C PRO A 554 -44.15 -15.47 -3.03
N GLU A 555 -44.86 -16.15 -2.13
CA GLU A 555 -44.35 -17.32 -1.38
C GLU A 555 -44.20 -18.56 -2.26
N ALA A 556 -45.04 -18.72 -3.29
CA ALA A 556 -44.87 -19.77 -4.29
C ALA A 556 -43.67 -19.45 -5.20
N ALA A 557 -43.55 -18.19 -5.62
CA ALA A 557 -42.44 -17.69 -6.44
C ALA A 557 -41.07 -17.88 -5.78
N VAL A 558 -40.92 -17.51 -4.50
CA VAL A 558 -39.67 -17.72 -3.74
C VAL A 558 -39.32 -19.20 -3.65
N ARG A 559 -40.31 -20.06 -3.37
CA ARG A 559 -40.07 -21.51 -3.26
C ARG A 559 -39.64 -22.10 -4.59
N ASP A 560 -40.32 -21.79 -5.69
CA ASP A 560 -39.98 -22.27 -7.03
C ASP A 560 -38.52 -21.92 -7.41
N VAL A 561 -38.15 -20.66 -7.17
CA VAL A 561 -36.81 -20.12 -7.44
C VAL A 561 -35.73 -20.81 -6.59
N ASP A 562 -35.96 -21.01 -5.29
CA ASP A 562 -34.99 -21.68 -4.41
C ASP A 562 -34.71 -23.15 -4.80
N TYR A 563 -35.64 -23.82 -5.51
CA TYR A 563 -35.43 -25.20 -5.98
C TYR A 563 -34.65 -25.31 -7.30
N HIS A 564 -34.59 -24.24 -8.10
CA HIS A 564 -34.19 -24.30 -9.51
C HIS A 564 -33.04 -23.38 -9.91
N LEU A 565 -32.52 -22.54 -9.02
CA LEU A 565 -31.42 -21.61 -9.35
C LEU A 565 -30.03 -22.16 -9.09
N GLU A 566 -29.20 -22.10 -10.13
CA GLU A 566 -27.75 -22.23 -10.02
C GLU A 566 -27.07 -20.85 -9.92
N PRO A 567 -25.98 -20.72 -9.15
CA PRO A 567 -25.21 -19.47 -9.06
C PRO A 567 -24.76 -18.94 -10.43
N GLY A 568 -24.91 -17.64 -10.66
CA GLY A 568 -24.48 -17.00 -11.91
C GLY A 568 -25.48 -17.09 -13.08
N MET A 569 -26.64 -17.73 -12.90
CA MET A 569 -27.73 -17.66 -13.88
C MET A 569 -28.47 -16.32 -13.79
N TRP A 570 -28.14 -15.39 -14.69
CA TRP A 570 -28.91 -14.18 -14.92
C TRP A 570 -30.04 -14.47 -15.91
N ARG A 571 -31.28 -14.05 -15.59
CA ARG A 571 -32.39 -14.09 -16.54
C ARG A 571 -32.96 -12.68 -16.71
N GLU A 572 -32.61 -12.06 -17.83
CA GLU A 572 -33.45 -11.00 -18.39
C GLU A 572 -34.67 -11.70 -19.00
N ALA A 573 -35.87 -11.32 -18.57
CA ALA A 573 -37.10 -11.98 -18.99
C ALA A 573 -38.13 -10.93 -19.45
N ASP A 574 -38.69 -11.22 -20.61
CA ASP A 574 -39.87 -10.54 -21.14
C ASP A 574 -41.10 -11.05 -20.39
N VAL A 575 -41.89 -10.15 -19.82
CA VAL A 575 -42.93 -10.46 -18.84
C VAL A 575 -44.32 -10.49 -19.48
N GLY A 576 -44.46 -10.80 -20.78
CA GLY A 576 -45.79 -10.84 -21.42
C GLY A 576 -45.91 -11.56 -22.77
N GLU A 577 -47.15 -11.98 -23.07
CA GLU A 577 -47.67 -12.37 -24.39
C GLU A 577 -48.84 -11.43 -24.77
N GLY A 578 -48.88 -10.95 -26.02
CA GLY A 578 -49.87 -10.00 -26.57
C GLY A 578 -49.23 -8.68 -27.05
N ASP A 579 -50.03 -7.72 -27.53
CA ASP A 579 -49.55 -6.40 -28.02
C ASP A 579 -48.98 -5.48 -26.91
N CYS A 580 -48.82 -5.97 -25.68
CA CYS A 580 -48.23 -5.26 -24.55
C CYS A 580 -47.08 -6.07 -23.93
N ARG A 581 -45.89 -5.49 -23.94
CA ARG A 581 -44.63 -6.00 -23.42
C ARG A 581 -44.28 -5.32 -22.10
N CYS A 582 -44.05 -6.10 -21.06
CA CYS A 582 -43.51 -5.60 -19.80
C CYS A 582 -42.04 -6.05 -19.71
N SER A 583 -41.09 -5.11 -19.64
CA SER A 583 -39.67 -5.44 -19.47
C SER A 583 -39.11 -4.83 -18.19
N LEU A 584 -38.43 -5.66 -17.40
CA LEU A 584 -37.70 -5.25 -16.21
C LEU A 584 -36.26 -4.94 -16.61
N ARG A 585 -35.89 -3.65 -16.66
CA ARG A 585 -34.52 -3.26 -16.98
C ARG A 585 -33.81 -2.80 -15.71
N LYS A 586 -32.66 -3.42 -15.43
CA LYS A 586 -31.67 -2.88 -14.49
C LYS A 586 -31.07 -1.64 -15.14
N LEU A 587 -31.36 -0.46 -14.62
CA LEU A 587 -30.94 0.77 -15.28
C LEU A 587 -29.64 1.31 -14.73
N THR A 588 -29.54 1.59 -13.44
CA THR A 588 -28.28 2.10 -12.86
C THR A 588 -28.31 1.95 -11.34
N ARG A 589 -27.12 1.87 -10.74
CA ARG A 589 -26.93 2.03 -9.29
C ARG A 589 -27.12 3.50 -8.92
N VAL A 590 -28.13 3.83 -8.11
CA VAL A 590 -28.48 5.23 -7.82
C VAL A 590 -27.58 5.84 -6.74
N SER A 591 -27.12 5.04 -5.78
CA SER A 591 -26.04 5.36 -4.83
C SER A 591 -25.76 4.11 -3.98
N GLY A 592 -24.53 3.74 -3.61
CA GLY A 592 -24.35 2.57 -2.72
C GLY A 592 -24.92 1.26 -3.30
N LEU A 593 -25.11 0.20 -2.52
CA LEU A 593 -25.61 -1.10 -3.01
C LEU A 593 -27.10 -1.13 -3.45
N TRP A 594 -27.63 -0.01 -3.91
CA TRP A 594 -29.03 0.15 -4.34
C TRP A 594 -29.17 -0.07 -5.85
N TYR A 595 -30.07 -0.97 -6.23
CA TYR A 595 -30.41 -1.24 -7.63
C TYR A 595 -31.76 -0.63 -7.99
N ASP A 596 -31.79 0.21 -9.03
CA ASP A 596 -33.04 0.67 -9.65
C ASP A 596 -33.50 -0.35 -10.70
N ILE A 597 -34.69 -0.90 -10.46
CA ILE A 597 -35.42 -1.78 -11.36
C ILE A 597 -36.59 -0.98 -11.92
N ARG A 598 -36.58 -0.72 -13.24
CA ARG A 598 -37.76 -0.14 -13.91
C ARG A 598 -38.58 -1.21 -14.58
N ILE A 599 -39.88 -1.09 -14.37
CA ILE A 599 -40.92 -1.79 -15.10
C ILE A 599 -41.27 -0.90 -16.30
N ILE A 600 -40.97 -1.36 -17.51
CA ILE A 600 -41.29 -0.67 -18.75
C ILE A 600 -42.46 -1.39 -19.40
N LEU A 601 -43.54 -0.68 -19.71
CA LEU A 601 -44.68 -1.20 -20.46
C LEU A 601 -44.62 -0.62 -21.89
N GLU A 602 -44.48 -1.46 -22.90
CA GLU A 602 -44.46 -1.10 -24.33
C GLU A 602 -45.65 -1.78 -25.02
N GLY A 603 -46.43 -1.11 -25.87
CA GLY A 603 -47.50 -1.80 -26.60
C GLY A 603 -48.40 -0.94 -27.49
N GLU A 604 -49.07 -1.58 -28.46
CA GLU A 604 -50.17 -0.99 -29.22
C GLU A 604 -51.48 -1.24 -28.47
N TRP A 605 -52.16 -0.17 -28.09
CA TRP A 605 -53.39 -0.24 -27.32
C TRP A 605 -54.56 0.02 -28.27
N ASP A 606 -55.30 -1.02 -28.64
CA ASP A 606 -56.62 -0.82 -29.23
C ASP A 606 -57.51 -0.05 -28.23
N ASP A 607 -58.32 0.86 -28.80
CA ASP A 607 -59.02 2.00 -28.15
C ASP A 607 -59.49 1.78 -26.70
#